data_AF-A0A2M6WR08-F1
#
_entry.id   AF-A0A2M6WR08-F1
#
_cell.length_a   1.000
_cell.length_b   1.000
_cell.length_c   1.000
_cell.angle_alpha   90.00
_cell.angle_beta   90.00
_cell.angle_gamma   90.00
#
_symmetry.space_group_name_H-M   'P 1'
#
loop_
_entity.id
_entity.type
_entity.pdbx_description
1 polymer ?
#
loop_
_entity_poly.entity_id
_entity_poly.type
_entity_poly.pdbx_seq_one_letter_code
_entity_poly.pdbx_strand_id
1 'polypeptide(L)' 'MKQEDIYIKHDGSVLEVKIGLTKFSNDYNDYRPQQSLNDLTPTEVYFG' A
#
# COMPACT_ATOMS: atom_id res chain seq x y z
N MET A 1 -15.10 -3.62 -2.07
CA MET A 1 -14.27 -3.45 -3.28
C MET A 1 -13.13 -4.44 -3.20
N LYS A 2 -12.95 -5.31 -4.19
CA LYS A 2 -11.85 -6.28 -4.21
C LYS A 2 -10.67 -5.61 -4.91
N GLN A 3 -9.61 -5.29 -4.19
CA GLN A 3 -8.47 -4.58 -4.75
C GLN A 3 -7.37 -5.61 -5.00
N GLU A 4 -7.32 -6.08 -6.25
CA GLU A 4 -6.42 -7.15 -6.71
C GLU A 4 -5.19 -6.59 -7.46
N ASP A 5 -5.07 -5.28 -7.63
CA ASP A 5 -4.11 -4.67 -8.58
C ASP A 5 -2.84 -4.09 -7.95
N ILE A 6 -2.15 -4.85 -7.08
CA ILE A 6 -0.77 -4.48 -6.76
C ILE A 6 0.16 -5.64 -7.06
N TYR A 7 0.49 -5.74 -8.33
CA TYR A 7 1.61 -6.53 -8.81
C TYR A 7 2.91 -5.78 -8.48
N ILE A 8 3.80 -6.41 -7.71
CA ILE A 8 5.21 -6.00 -7.68
C ILE A 8 5.70 -6.13 -9.12
N LYS A 9 5.93 -5.00 -9.78
CA LYS A 9 6.47 -4.99 -11.14
C LYS A 9 7.86 -5.61 -11.11
N HIS A 10 8.25 -6.24 -12.22
CA HIS A 10 9.62 -6.72 -12.37
C HIS A 10 10.53 -5.50 -12.54
N ASP A 11 10.93 -4.91 -11.43
CA ASP A 11 11.79 -3.73 -11.39
C ASP A 11 13.20 -4.13 -11.84
N GLY A 12 13.73 -3.44 -12.85
CA GLY A 12 14.98 -3.79 -13.54
C GLY A 12 16.25 -3.46 -12.75
N SER A 13 16.10 -2.79 -11.60
CA SER A 13 17.20 -2.34 -10.74
C SER A 13 16.78 -2.24 -9.27
N VAL A 14 17.76 -2.32 -8.37
CA VAL A 14 17.55 -2.13 -6.92
C VAL A 14 16.92 -0.77 -6.60
N LEU A 15 17.23 0.27 -7.39
CA LEU A 15 16.66 1.60 -7.21
C LEU A 15 15.15 1.60 -7.48
N GLU A 16 14.73 0.99 -8.58
CA GLU A 16 13.30 0.89 -8.94
C GLU A 16 12.53 0.07 -7.90
N VAL A 17 13.10 -1.03 -7.41
CA VAL A 17 12.50 -1.82 -6.31
C VAL A 17 12.26 -0.95 -5.07
N LYS A 18 13.24 -0.14 -4.66
CA LYS A 18 13.09 0.75 -3.51
C LYS A 18 11.97 1.77 -3.72
N ILE A 19 11.87 2.34 -4.92
CA ILE A 19 10.81 3.30 -5.27
C ILE A 19 9.45 2.59 -5.24
N GLY A 20 9.34 1.41 -5.83
CA GLY A 20 8.12 0.60 -5.87
C GLY A 20 7.63 0.22 -4.47
N LEU A 21 8.52 -0.27 -3.61
CA LEU A 21 8.19 -0.63 -2.22
C LEU A 21 7.78 0.58 -1.38
N THR A 22 8.44 1.72 -1.58
CA THR A 22 8.09 2.97 -0.89
C THR A 22 6.68 3.41 -1.28
N LYS A 23 6.39 3.41 -2.59
CA LYS A 23 5.07 3.76 -3.10
C LYS A 23 4.00 2.80 -2.58
N PHE A 24 4.26 1.50 -2.66
CA PHE A 24 3.34 0.47 -2.15
C PHE A 24 3.01 0.67 -0.67
N SER A 25 4.03 0.93 0.15
CA SER A 25 3.86 1.11 1.59
C SER A 25 2.98 2.32 1.90
N ASN A 26 3.23 3.45 1.23
CA ASN A 26 2.41 4.66 1.39
C ASN A 26 0.96 4.41 0.95
N ASP A 27 0.78 3.83 -0.24
CA ASP A 27 -0.56 3.54 -0.79
C ASP A 27 -1.35 2.62 0.15
N TYR A 28 -0.71 1.58 0.69
CA TYR A 28 -1.34 0.61 1.59
C TYR A 28 -1.68 1.19 2.96
N ASN A 29 -0.78 1.98 3.56
CA ASN A 29 -0.92 2.45 4.93
C ASN A 29 -1.76 3.71 5.06
N ASP A 30 -1.66 4.65 4.12
CA ASP A 30 -2.17 6.02 4.30
C ASP A 30 -3.33 6.37 3.37
N TYR A 31 -3.45 5.70 2.22
CA TYR A 31 -4.42 6.09 1.18
C TYR A 31 -5.51 5.07 0.92
N ARG A 32 -5.36 3.85 1.42
CA ARG A 32 -6.24 2.73 1.09
C ARG A 32 -7.04 2.25 2.29
N PRO A 33 -8.29 2.73 2.43
CA PRO A 33 -9.23 2.18 3.38
C PRO A 33 -9.43 0.68 3.19
N GLN A 34 -9.49 -0.06 4.29
CA GLN A 34 -9.66 -1.49 4.28
C GLN A 34 -10.98 -1.85 4.92
N GLN A 35 -11.80 -2.65 4.22
CA GLN A 35 -13.12 -3.05 4.73
C GLN A 35 -13.01 -3.86 6.03
N SER A 36 -11.91 -4.59 6.24
CA SER A 36 -11.60 -5.28 7.49
C SER A 36 -11.25 -4.35 8.65
N LEU A 37 -10.94 -3.08 8.35
CA LEU A 37 -10.59 -2.03 9.31
C LEU A 37 -11.72 -0.99 9.42
N ASN A 38 -12.98 -1.38 9.20
CA ASN A 38 -14.14 -0.49 9.20
C ASN A 38 -14.01 0.69 8.22
N ASP A 39 -13.48 0.42 7.04
CA ASP A 39 -13.24 1.43 6.00
C ASP A 39 -12.28 2.56 6.46
N LEU A 40 -11.36 2.22 7.37
CA LEU A 40 -10.21 3.04 7.75
C LEU A 40 -8.92 2.51 7.11
N THR A 41 -7.92 3.37 7.00
CA THR A 41 -6.55 3.02 6.63
C THR A 41 -5.78 2.44 7.82
N PRO A 42 -4.73 1.63 7.59
CA PRO A 42 -3.85 1.16 8.66
C PRO A 42 -3.30 2.28 9.55
N THR A 43 -2.89 3.41 8.95
CA THR A 43 -2.40 4.58 9.68
C THR A 43 -3.47 5.17 10.59
N GLU A 44 -4.70 5.34 10.10
CA GLU A 44 -5.81 5.84 10.92
C GLU A 44 -6.13 4.92 12.10
N VAL A 45 -6.06 3.60 11.90
CA VAL A 45 -6.25 2.64 13.00
C VAL A 45 -5.10 2.69 14.01
N TYR A 46 -3.87 2.85 13.53
CA TYR A 46 -2.68 2.80 14.38
C TYR A 46 -2.49 4.08 15.22
N PHE A 47 -2.80 5.25 14.67
CA PHE A 47 -2.62 6.56 15.33
C PHE A 47 -3.91 7.15 15.93
N GLY A 48 -5.04 6.44 15.80
CA GLY A 48 -6.35 6.85 16.30
C GLY A 48 -6.41 7.18 17.79
#